data_AF-A0A1T5BYU0-F1
#
_entry.id   AF-A0A1T5BYU0-F1
#
_cell.length_a   1.000
_cell.length_b   1.000
_cell.length_c   1.000
_cell.angle_alpha   90.00
_cell.angle_beta   90.00
_cell.angle_gamma   90.00
#
_symmetry.space_group_name_H-M   'P 1'
#
loop_
_entity.id
_entity.type
_entity.pdbx_description
1 polymer ?
#
loop_
_entity_poly.entity_id
_entity_poly.type
_entity_poly.pdbx_seq_one_letter_code
_entity_poly.pdbx_strand_id
1 'polypeptide(L)'
;WMIEKAFRISKTDLKIRPIYHRLRERIEAHICISFVSYLIFKEFERALKDSNTNISVNQAVKQINKMHEVYFQYSNGNNQRILLKNNSTQELIMEVVNNSF
;
A
#
# COMPACT_ATOMS: atom_id res chain seq x y z
N TRP A 1 -5.53 -23.69 -1.81
CA TRP A 1 -4.46 -22.70 -2.06
C TRP A 1 -4.86 -21.24 -1.82
N MET A 2 -6.03 -20.74 -2.25
CA MET A 2 -6.41 -19.32 -2.07
C MET A 2 -6.41 -18.85 -0.61
N ILE A 3 -6.96 -19.67 0.30
CA ILE A 3 -6.99 -19.41 1.75
C ILE A 3 -5.57 -19.31 2.32
N GLU A 4 -4.68 -20.24 1.95
CA GLU A 4 -3.27 -20.24 2.37
C GLU A 4 -2.53 -19.00 1.87
N LYS A 5 -2.79 -18.58 0.61
CA LYS A 5 -2.23 -17.33 0.07
C LYS A 5 -2.67 -16.12 0.89
N ALA A 6 -3.95 -16.06 1.29
CA ALA A 6 -4.46 -14.98 2.13
C ALA A 6 -3.75 -14.93 3.50
N PHE A 7 -3.58 -16.08 4.15
CA PHE A 7 -2.83 -16.17 5.41
C PHE A 7 -1.35 -15.80 5.25
N ARG A 8 -0.71 -16.21 4.14
CA ARG A 8 0.67 -15.83 3.84
C ARG A 8 0.80 -14.32 3.72
N ILE A 9 0.00 -13.68 2.85
CA ILE A 9 0.00 -12.22 2.64
C ILE A 9 -0.19 -11.48 3.96
N SER A 10 -1.17 -11.91 4.76
CA SER A 10 -1.47 -11.29 6.04
C SER A 10 -0.26 -11.32 6.99
N LYS A 11 0.50 -12.42 7.00
CA LYS A 11 1.67 -12.59 7.88
C LYS A 11 2.94 -11.91 7.35
N THR A 12 3.23 -12.03 6.06
CA THR A 12 4.51 -11.59 5.47
C THR A 12 4.46 -10.15 5.00
N ASP A 13 3.44 -9.81 4.22
CA ASP A 13 3.37 -8.52 3.51
C ASP A 13 2.73 -7.46 4.40
N LEU A 14 1.59 -7.80 5.02
CA LEU A 14 0.87 -6.90 5.93
C LEU A 14 1.37 -6.97 7.37
N LYS A 15 2.18 -7.99 7.69
CA LYS A 15 2.78 -8.19 9.03
C LYS A 15 1.74 -8.23 10.17
N ILE A 16 0.52 -8.66 9.88
CA ILE A 16 -0.54 -8.87 10.89
C ILE A 16 -0.08 -9.99 11.83
N ARG A 17 -0.08 -9.71 13.13
CA ARG A 17 0.29 -10.66 14.18
C ARG A 17 -0.91 -10.89 15.10
N PRO A 18 -1.14 -12.13 15.56
CA PRO A 18 -2.07 -12.37 16.64
C PRO A 18 -1.64 -11.58 17.88
N ILE A 19 -2.54 -10.79 18.43
CA ILE A 19 -2.35 -10.07 19.69
C ILE A 19 -3.48 -10.48 20.61
N TYR A 20 -3.14 -10.77 21.87
CA TYR A 20 -4.16 -11.03 22.88
C TYR A 20 -4.86 -9.73 23.26
N HIS A 21 -6.14 -9.62 22.89
CA HIS A 21 -7.01 -8.52 23.28
C HIS A 21 -8.03 -9.03 24.31
N ARG A 22 -8.15 -8.30 25.44
CA ARG A 22 -9.10 -8.64 26.50
C ARG A 22 -10.51 -8.09 26.24
N LEU A 23 -10.59 -6.88 25.70
CA LEU A 23 -11.83 -6.18 25.43
C LEU A 23 -12.37 -6.57 24.05
N ARG A 24 -13.66 -6.92 23.98
CA ARG A 24 -14.34 -7.31 22.74
C ARG A 24 -14.17 -6.29 21.62
N GLU A 25 -14.36 -5.00 21.93
CA GLU A 25 -14.22 -3.91 20.97
C GLU A 25 -12.82 -3.88 20.32
N ARG A 26 -11.75 -4.21 21.06
CA ARG A 26 -10.39 -4.26 20.52
C ARG A 26 -10.17 -5.46 19.61
N ILE A 27 -10.81 -6.60 19.91
CA ILE A 27 -10.79 -7.78 19.04
C ILE A 27 -11.44 -7.43 17.69
N GLU A 28 -12.65 -6.86 17.75
CA GLU A 28 -13.41 -6.48 16.56
C GLU A 28 -12.66 -5.44 15.72
N ALA A 29 -12.09 -4.41 16.36
CA ALA A 29 -11.26 -3.42 15.68
C ALA A 29 -10.02 -4.02 15.01
N HIS A 30 -9.29 -4.92 15.69
CA HIS A 30 -8.11 -5.56 15.12
C HIS A 30 -8.46 -6.41 13.88
N ILE A 31 -9.55 -7.18 13.96
CA ILE A 31 -10.03 -7.98 12.83
C ILE A 31 -10.46 -7.08 11.67
N CYS A 32 -11.20 -6.01 11.96
CA CYS A 32 -11.66 -5.05 10.96
C CYS A 32 -10.49 -4.40 10.20
N ILE A 33 -9.52 -3.83 10.93
CA ILE A 33 -8.35 -3.17 10.32
C ILE A 33 -7.52 -4.19 9.52
N SER A 34 -7.33 -5.40 10.05
CA SER A 34 -6.62 -6.48 9.36
C SER A 34 -7.31 -6.86 8.05
N PHE A 35 -8.65 -6.96 8.06
CA PHE A 35 -9.44 -7.28 6.88
C PHE A 35 -9.41 -6.16 5.84
N VAL A 36 -9.57 -4.90 6.25
CA VAL A 36 -9.49 -3.74 5.33
C VAL A 36 -8.12 -3.62 4.70
N SER A 37 -7.05 -3.82 5.48
CA SER A 37 -5.67 -3.83 4.97
C SER A 37 -5.47 -4.92 3.90
N TYR A 38 -6.01 -6.13 4.14
CA TYR A 38 -5.99 -7.20 3.15
C TYR A 38 -6.80 -6.87 1.89
N LEU A 39 -7.98 -6.26 2.06
CA LEU A 39 -8.80 -5.83 0.95
C LEU A 39 -8.06 -4.83 0.06
N ILE A 40 -7.48 -3.77 0.63
CA ILE A 40 -6.71 -2.77 -0.13
C ILE A 40 -5.56 -3.43 -0.89
N PHE A 41 -4.81 -4.33 -0.25
CA PHE A 41 -3.73 -5.07 -0.92
C PHE A 41 -4.24 -5.90 -2.10
N LYS A 42 -5.40 -6.55 -1.96
CA LYS A 42 -6.00 -7.39 -2.99
C LYS A 42 -6.60 -6.58 -4.14
N GLU A 43 -7.20 -5.44 -3.85
CA GLU A 43 -7.68 -4.49 -4.85
C GLU A 43 -6.53 -3.94 -5.68
N PHE A 44 -5.40 -3.61 -5.04
CA PHE A 44 -4.21 -3.20 -5.76
C PHE A 44 -3.60 -4.34 -6.59
N GLU A 45 -3.62 -5.59 -6.10
CA GLU A 45 -3.26 -6.77 -6.92
C GLU A 45 -4.15 -6.90 -8.16
N ARG A 46 -5.45 -6.61 -8.04
CA ARG A 46 -6.38 -6.67 -9.17
C ARG A 46 -6.07 -5.56 -10.18
N ALA A 47 -5.96 -4.32 -9.75
CA ALA A 47 -5.66 -3.17 -10.62
C ALA A 47 -4.38 -3.36 -11.45
N LEU A 48 -3.32 -3.89 -10.85
CA LEU A 48 -2.06 -4.20 -11.55
C LEU A 48 -2.21 -5.31 -12.60
N LYS A 49 -3.09 -6.28 -12.36
CA LYS A 49 -3.38 -7.36 -13.31
C LYS A 49 -4.25 -6.89 -14.47
N ASP A 50 -5.26 -6.08 -14.18
CA ASP A 50 -6.20 -5.58 -15.19
C ASP A 50 -5.51 -4.62 -16.17
N SER A 51 -4.51 -3.87 -15.69
CA SER A 51 -3.62 -3.03 -16.51
C SER A 51 -2.55 -3.81 -17.28
N ASN A 52 -2.57 -5.15 -17.22
CA ASN A 52 -1.64 -6.06 -17.89
C ASN A 52 -0.15 -5.76 -17.60
N THR A 53 0.15 -5.25 -16.40
CA THR A 53 1.53 -4.99 -15.99
C THR A 53 2.19 -6.28 -15.51
N ASN A 54 3.48 -6.48 -15.85
CA ASN A 54 4.25 -7.63 -15.37
C ASN A 54 4.87 -7.38 -13.96
N ILE A 55 4.26 -6.50 -13.17
CA ILE A 55 4.78 -6.06 -11.87
C ILE A 55 4.01 -6.78 -10.76
N SER A 56 4.74 -7.43 -9.84
CA SER A 56 4.11 -7.97 -8.64
C SER A 56 3.76 -6.85 -7.64
N VAL A 57 2.69 -7.03 -6.86
CA VAL A 57 2.29 -6.08 -5.81
C VAL A 57 3.44 -5.74 -4.87
N ASN A 58 4.24 -6.73 -4.49
CA ASN A 58 5.38 -6.52 -3.59
C ASN A 58 6.47 -5.65 -4.23
N GLN A 59 6.70 -5.79 -5.54
CA GLN A 59 7.60 -4.90 -6.27
C GLN A 59 7.00 -3.50 -6.35
N ALA A 60 5.70 -3.37 -6.64
CA ALA A 60 5.03 -2.08 -6.70
C ALA A 60 5.12 -1.33 -5.35
N VAL A 61 4.79 -1.99 -4.24
CA VAL A 61 4.93 -1.43 -2.88
C VAL A 61 6.37 -1.01 -2.58
N LYS A 62 7.37 -1.81 -2.99
CA LYS A 62 8.78 -1.45 -2.84
C LYS A 62 9.16 -0.20 -3.65
N GLN A 63 8.59 0.00 -4.83
CA GLN A 63 8.85 1.19 -5.65
C GLN A 63 8.14 2.42 -5.10
N ILE A 64 6.90 2.27 -4.63
CA ILE A 64 6.14 3.35 -3.97
C ILE A 64 6.88 3.82 -2.71
N ASN A 65 7.41 2.92 -1.89
CA ASN A 65 8.19 3.27 -0.70
C ASN A 65 9.48 4.07 -0.99
N LYS A 66 9.94 4.10 -2.25
CA LYS A 66 11.09 4.90 -2.71
C LYS A 66 10.69 6.24 -3.33
N MET A 67 9.39 6.51 -3.46
CA MET A 67 8.92 7.83 -3.87
C MET A 67 9.08 8.77 -2.68
N HIS A 68 9.73 9.91 -2.91
CA HIS A 68 9.98 10.89 -1.86
C HIS A 68 9.58 12.28 -2.33
N GLU A 69 9.06 13.07 -1.40
CA GLU A 69 8.72 14.47 -1.58
C GLU A 69 9.61 15.29 -0.64
N VAL A 70 10.16 16.40 -1.15
CA VAL A 70 10.97 17.34 -0.36
C VAL A 70 10.09 18.53 0.02
N TYR A 71 10.09 18.84 1.31
CA TYR A 71 9.40 19.99 1.88
C TYR A 71 10.39 21.09 2.24
N PHE A 72 10.19 22.28 1.68
CA PHE A 72 10.94 23.48 1.99
C PHE A 72 10.08 24.42 2.83
N GLN A 73 10.62 24.83 3.98
CA GLN A 73 10.06 25.92 4.78
C GLN A 73 10.97 27.13 4.61
N TYR A 74 10.46 28.17 3.97
CA TYR A 74 11.21 29.41 3.79
C TYR A 74 11.02 30.34 4.99
N SER A 75 12.04 31.16 5.29
CA SER A 75 12.00 32.12 6.41
C SER A 75 10.91 33.19 6.27
N ASN A 76 10.35 33.37 5.07
CA ASN A 76 9.23 34.28 4.78
C ASN A 76 7.84 33.65 5.07
N GLY A 77 7.79 32.41 5.59
CA GLY A 77 6.55 31.71 5.91
C GLY A 77 5.94 30.92 4.74
N ASN A 78 6.52 31.02 3.54
CA ASN A 78 6.09 30.21 2.41
C ASN A 78 6.58 28.77 2.56
N ASN A 79 5.75 27.83 2.16
CA ASN A 79 6.07 26.42 2.14
C ASN A 79 6.02 25.91 0.71
N GLN A 80 7.03 25.18 0.27
CA GLN A 80 7.05 24.56 -1.05
C GLN A 80 7.25 23.06 -0.92
N ARG A 81 6.49 22.31 -1.71
CA ARG A 81 6.59 20.85 -1.82
C ARG A 81 7.02 20.50 -3.23
N ILE A 82 8.04 19.66 -3.36
CA ILE A 82 8.53 19.18 -4.64
C ILE A 82 8.62 17.66 -4.57
N LEU A 83 7.82 16.99 -5.40
CA LEU A 83 7.93 15.54 -5.60
C LEU A 83 9.20 15.25 -6.41
N LEU A 84 10.03 14.32 -5.93
CA LEU A 84 11.17 13.86 -6.71
C LEU A 84 10.70 13.11 -7.96
N LYS A 85 11.46 13.25 -9.05
CA LYS A 85 11.08 12.63 -10.33
C LYS A 85 10.95 11.11 -10.18
N ASN A 86 9.79 10.59 -10.56
CA ASN A 86 9.50 9.17 -10.57
C ASN A 86 10.31 8.46 -11.67
N ASN A 87 10.67 7.21 -11.44
CA ASN A 87 11.19 6.33 -12.49
C ASN A 87 10.04 5.77 -13.35
N SER A 88 10.36 5.17 -14.50
CA SER A 88 9.35 4.64 -15.43
C SER A 88 8.39 3.63 -14.79
N THR A 89 8.89 2.77 -13.89
CA THR A 89 8.06 1.81 -13.15
C THR A 89 7.11 2.51 -12.18
N GLN A 90 7.58 3.56 -11.50
CA GLN A 90 6.81 4.38 -10.58
C GLN A 90 5.74 5.19 -11.32
N GLU A 91 6.06 5.73 -12.51
CA GLU A 91 5.10 6.41 -13.39
C GLU A 91 3.99 5.46 -13.85
N LEU A 92 4.35 4.25 -14.29
CA LEU A 92 3.38 3.22 -14.67
C LEU A 92 2.46 2.86 -13.49
N ILE A 93 3.01 2.70 -12.29
CA ILE A 93 2.20 2.42 -11.10
C ILE A 93 1.21 3.56 -10.83
N MET A 94 1.65 4.82 -10.96
CA MET A 94 0.76 5.98 -10.79
C MET A 94 -0.35 6.03 -11.83
N GLU A 95 -0.04 5.70 -13.09
CA GLU A 95 -1.04 5.60 -14.16
C GLU A 95 -2.09 4.54 -13.84
N VAL A 96 -1.67 3.35 -13.41
CA VAL A 96 -2.60 2.28 -13.00
C VAL A 96 -3.51 2.74 -11.87
N VAL A 97 -2.95 3.40 -10.86
CA VAL A 97 -3.72 3.90 -9.72
C VAL A 97 -4.76 4.93 -10.17
N ASN A 98 -4.36 5.92 -10.97
CA ASN A 98 -5.26 6.98 -11.46
C ASN A 98 -6.37 6.46 -12.38
N ASN A 99 -6.13 5.35 -13.08
CA ASN A 99 -7.13 4.75 -13.97
C ASN A 99 -8.09 3.78 -13.25
N SER A 100 -7.68 3.22 -12.10
CA SER A 100 -8.42 2.16 -11.42
C SER A 100 -9.22 2.63 -10.21
N PHE A 101 -8.86 3.78 -9.63
CA PHE A 101 -9.46 4.34 -8.41
C PHE A 101 -9.76 5.83 -8.60
#